data_AF-A0A225D5B8-F1
#
_entry.id   AF-A0A225D5B8-F1
#
_cell.length_a   1.000
_cell.length_b   1.000
_cell.length_c   1.000
_cell.angle_alpha   90.00
_cell.angle_beta   90.00
_cell.angle_gamma   90.00
#
_symmetry.space_group_name_H-M   'P 1'
#
loop_
_entity.id
_entity.type
_entity.pdbx_description
1 polymer ?
#
loop_
_entity_poly.entity_id
_entity_poly.type
_entity_poly.pdbx_seq_one_letter_code
_entity_poly.pdbx_strand_id
1 'polypeptide(L)'
;MTLSPDEGADIAVINLVRTDGRPELSHSLQEMIETGELIVNLRAEGDPEALKAAMLRSLEEVGRATGVTATVEHVEAFRPGRPVPTHRMTHA
;
A
#
# COMPACT_ATOMS: atom_id res chain seq x y z
N MET A 1 5.53 -5.51 7.73
CA MET A 1 5.56 -4.98 9.11
C MET A 1 5.00 -3.57 9.02
N THR A 2 4.03 -3.20 9.85
CA THR A 2 3.56 -1.81 9.92
C THR A 2 4.49 -1.09 10.88
N LEU A 3 5.25 -0.11 10.38
CA LEU A 3 6.10 0.74 11.20
C LEU A 3 5.17 1.71 11.96
N SER A 4 5.18 1.63 13.29
CA SER A 4 4.54 2.65 14.12
C SER A 4 5.49 3.85 14.17
N PRO A 5 5.02 5.08 13.87
CA PRO A 5 5.85 6.26 14.00
C PRO A 5 6.22 6.53 15.46
N ASP A 6 7.38 7.15 15.67
CA ASP A 6 7.75 7.75 16.96
C ASP A 6 6.76 8.88 17.30
N GLU A 7 6.53 9.11 18.60
CA GLU A 7 5.52 10.03 19.12
C GLU A 7 5.52 11.40 18.40
N GLY A 8 4.38 11.74 17.77
CA GLY A 8 4.13 13.05 17.15
C GLY A 8 3.71 13.01 15.68
N ALA A 9 3.93 11.90 14.97
CA ALA A 9 3.42 11.74 13.59
C ALA A 9 2.15 10.88 13.58
N ASP A 10 1.06 11.45 13.05
CA ASP A 10 -0.20 10.75 12.85
C ASP A 10 -0.12 9.80 11.66
N ILE A 11 -0.73 8.62 11.76
CA ILE A 11 -0.64 7.55 10.75
C ILE A 11 -2.01 7.17 10.22
N ALA A 12 -2.15 7.20 8.89
CA ALA A 12 -3.24 6.54 8.20
C ALA A 12 -2.76 5.24 7.57
N VAL A 13 -3.61 4.21 7.64
CA VAL A 13 -3.37 2.91 7.02
C VAL A 13 -4.58 2.56 6.17
N ILE A 14 -4.36 2.46 4.86
CA ILE A 14 -5.38 2.13 3.87
C ILE A 14 -5.02 0.79 3.23
N ASN A 15 -5.99 -0.11 3.12
CA ASN A 15 -5.85 -1.39 2.46
C ASN A 15 -6.85 -1.50 1.30
N LEU A 16 -6.38 -1.95 0.14
CA LEU A 16 -7.23 -2.27 -1.01
C LEU A 16 -6.87 -3.66 -1.53
N VAL A 17 -7.74 -4.63 -1.25
CA VAL A 17 -7.47 -6.05 -1.57
C VAL A 17 -7.94 -6.42 -2.98
N ARG A 18 -8.96 -5.73 -3.49
CA ARG A 18 -9.55 -5.99 -4.80
C ARG A 18 -9.72 -4.71 -5.59
N THR A 19 -9.48 -4.78 -6.90
CA THR A 19 -9.63 -3.63 -7.81
C THR A 19 -11.05 -3.08 -7.87
N ASP A 20 -12.07 -3.94 -7.71
CA ASP A 20 -13.48 -3.57 -7.67
C ASP A 20 -14.00 -3.32 -6.24
N GLY A 21 -13.12 -3.43 -5.25
CA GLY A 21 -13.43 -3.22 -3.84
C GLY A 21 -13.42 -1.75 -3.43
N ARG A 22 -13.88 -1.49 -2.21
CA ARG A 22 -13.67 -0.20 -1.55
C ARG A 22 -12.37 -0.25 -0.75
N PRO A 23 -11.59 0.85 -0.71
CA PRO A 23 -10.48 0.95 0.22
C PRO A 23 -10.98 0.89 1.67
N GLU A 24 -10.23 0.19 2.52
CA GLU A 24 -10.51 0.07 3.95
C GLU A 24 -9.46 0.86 4.75
N LEU A 25 -9.92 1.83 5.54
CA LEU A 25 -9.10 2.57 6.49
C LEU A 25 -9.06 1.81 7.82
N SER A 26 -7.90 1.27 8.18
CA SER A 26 -7.72 0.67 9.51
C SER A 26 -7.26 1.69 10.54
N HIS A 27 -6.56 2.75 10.09
CA HIS A 27 -6.20 3.92 10.87
C HIS A 27 -6.41 5.16 10.02
N SER A 28 -6.91 6.23 10.62
CA SER A 28 -7.20 7.50 9.96
C SER A 28 -6.41 8.62 10.63
N LEU A 29 -5.99 9.60 9.85
CA LEU A 29 -5.48 10.85 10.38
C LEU A 29 -6.61 11.59 11.14
N GLN A 30 -6.25 12.23 12.24
CA GLN A 30 -7.08 13.12 13.04
C GLN A 30 -7.26 14.48 12.36
N GLU A 31 -6.26 14.91 11.57
CA GLU A 31 -6.24 16.20 10.90
C GLU A 31 -5.93 16.06 9.40
N MET A 32 -6.36 17.05 8.62
CA MET A 32 -5.96 17.12 7.21
C MET A 32 -4.50 17.55 7.11
N ILE A 33 -3.76 16.92 6.18
CA ILE A 33 -2.36 17.22 5.93
C ILE A 33 -2.16 17.68 4.48
N GLU A 34 -1.21 18.58 4.28
CA GLU A 34 -0.80 19.06 2.95
C GLU A 34 0.41 18.28 2.41
N THR A 35 1.16 17.63 3.30
CA THR A 35 2.38 16.89 2.95
C THR A 35 2.52 15.64 3.80
N GLY A 36 3.05 14.54 3.23
CA GLY A 36 3.29 13.31 3.98
C GLY A 36 4.18 12.31 3.25
N GLU A 37 4.56 11.27 3.99
CA GLU A 37 5.37 10.16 3.49
C GLU A 37 4.51 8.90 3.30
N LEU A 38 4.79 8.14 2.25
CA LEU A 38 4.06 6.94 1.87
C LEU A 38 4.97 5.72 1.85
N ILE A 39 4.52 4.67 2.53
CA ILE A 39 5.04 3.32 2.43
C ILE A 39 4.00 2.45 1.73
N VAL A 40 4.32 1.98 0.52
CA VAL A 40 3.33 1.30 -0.35
C VAL A 40 3.73 -0.14 -0.62
N ASN A 41 2.82 -1.06 -0.30
CA ASN A 41 2.95 -2.48 -0.61
C ASN A 41 1.98 -2.87 -1.73
N LEU A 42 2.52 -3.22 -2.89
CA LEU A 42 1.78 -3.59 -4.08
C LEU A 42 1.86 -5.10 -4.31
N ARG A 43 0.70 -5.70 -4.58
CA ARG A 43 0.59 -7.11 -4.95
C ARG A 43 -0.19 -7.21 -6.26
N ALA A 44 0.42 -7.82 -7.27
CA ALA A 44 -0.20 -8.01 -8.58
C ALA A 44 -0.01 -9.45 -9.04
N GLU A 45 -1.06 -10.09 -9.57
CA GLU A 45 -0.87 -11.35 -10.30
C GLU A 45 -0.10 -11.12 -11.62
N GLY A 46 -0.32 -9.96 -12.25
CA GLY A 46 0.35 -9.51 -13.46
C GLY A 46 1.77 -8.99 -13.21
N ASP A 47 2.24 -8.08 -14.06
CA ASP A 47 3.55 -7.45 -13.90
C ASP A 47 3.55 -6.45 -12.73
N PRO A 48 4.33 -6.68 -11.64
CA PRO A 48 4.39 -5.75 -10.52
C PRO A 48 4.90 -4.36 -10.89
N GLU A 49 5.81 -4.26 -11.88
CA GLU A 49 6.35 -2.97 -12.32
C GLU A 49 5.30 -2.14 -13.06
N ALA A 50 4.41 -2.79 -13.82
CA ALA A 50 3.28 -2.11 -14.44
C ALA A 50 2.33 -1.51 -13.40
N LEU A 51 2.04 -2.25 -12.31
CA LEU A 51 1.22 -1.74 -11.21
C LEU A 51 1.91 -0.59 -10.47
N LYS A 52 3.21 -0.71 -10.20
CA LYS A 52 4.01 0.35 -9.57
C LYS A 52 4.01 1.63 -10.41
N ALA A 53 4.24 1.52 -11.72
CA ALA A 53 4.21 2.66 -12.63
C ALA A 53 2.83 3.32 -12.69
N ALA A 54 1.75 2.52 -12.67
CA ALA A 54 0.39 3.05 -12.60
C ALA A 54 0.14 3.80 -11.28
N MET A 55 0.54 3.23 -10.15
CA MET A 55 0.41 3.86 -8.84
C MET A 55 1.14 5.20 -8.75
N LEU A 56 2.40 5.28 -9.22
CA LEU A 56 3.17 6.52 -9.21
C LEU A 56 2.53 7.62 -10.06
N ARG A 57 2.05 7.30 -11.27
CA ARG A 57 1.32 8.26 -12.11
C ARG A 57 0.06 8.77 -11.42
N SER A 58 -0.71 7.88 -10.81
CA SER A 58 -1.91 8.27 -10.06
C SER A 58 -1.59 9.18 -8.88
N LEU A 59 -0.50 8.93 -8.15
CA LEU A 59 -0.07 9.81 -7.06
C LEU A 59 0.27 11.22 -7.56
N GLU A 60 1.00 11.32 -8.67
CA GLU A 60 1.31 12.63 -9.27
C GLU A 60 0.05 13.37 -9.75
N GLU A 61 -0.89 12.65 -10.38
CA GLU A 61 -2.17 13.23 -10.84
C GLU A 61 -3.02 13.73 -9.68
N VAL A 62 -3.16 12.92 -8.63
CA VAL A 62 -3.90 13.28 -7.42
C VAL A 62 -3.22 14.45 -6.71
N GLY A 63 -1.89 14.40 -6.53
CA GLY A 63 -1.14 15.48 -5.88
C GLY A 63 -1.29 16.83 -6.61
N ARG A 64 -1.28 16.83 -7.95
CA ARG A 64 -1.58 18.04 -8.73
C ARG A 64 -3.02 18.53 -8.56
N ALA A 65 -3.98 17.61 -8.47
CA ALA A 65 -5.39 17.96 -8.35
C ALA A 65 -5.79 18.46 -6.96
N THR A 66 -5.13 17.97 -5.90
CA THR A 66 -5.46 18.30 -4.51
C THR A 66 -4.50 19.33 -3.90
N GLY A 67 -3.33 19.56 -4.49
CA GLY A 67 -2.26 20.36 -3.89
C GLY A 67 -1.48 19.63 -2.80
N VAL A 68 -1.76 18.34 -2.56
CA VAL A 68 -1.06 17.53 -1.56
C VAL A 68 0.25 17.01 -2.13
N THR A 69 1.33 17.13 -1.36
CA THR A 69 2.64 16.56 -1.71
C THR A 69 2.87 15.25 -0.96
N ALA A 70 3.05 14.16 -1.70
CA ALA A 70 3.37 12.86 -1.11
C ALA A 70 4.75 12.39 -1.58
N THR A 71 5.60 12.04 -0.61
CA THR A 71 6.90 11.42 -0.89
C THR A 71 6.78 9.92 -0.68
N VAL A 72 7.02 9.13 -1.73
CA VAL A 72 7.10 7.66 -1.58
C VAL A 72 8.46 7.32 -1.01
N GLU A 73 8.50 7.06 0.30
CA GLU A 73 9.72 6.70 1.04
C GLU A 73 10.12 5.26 0.72
N HIS A 74 9.14 4.36 0.68
CA HIS A 74 9.34 2.96 0.36
C HIS A 74 8.24 2.39 -0.50
N VAL A 75 8.63 1.57 -1.49
CA VAL A 75 7.69 0.85 -2.35
C VAL A 75 8.19 -0.56 -2.66
N GLU A 76 7.34 -1.51 -2.36
CA GLU A 76 7.55 -2.93 -2.64
C GLU A 76 6.44 -3.46 -3.54
N ALA A 77 6.82 -4.13 -4.63
CA ALA A 77 5.87 -4.67 -5.61
C ALA A 77 6.21 -6.13 -5.92
N PHE A 78 5.28 -7.04 -5.63
CA PHE A 78 5.51 -8.47 -5.77
C PHE A 78 4.34 -9.21 -6.41
N ARG A 79 4.65 -10.34 -7.05
CA ARG A 79 3.64 -11.35 -7.37
C ARG A 79 3.33 -12.17 -6.13
N PRO A 80 2.05 -12.43 -5.80
CA PRO A 80 1.71 -13.37 -4.74
C PRO A 80 2.37 -14.72 -5.01
N GLY A 81 3.22 -15.19 -4.10
CA GLY A 81 3.78 -16.53 -4.18
C GLY A 81 2.69 -17.59 -4.05
N ARG A 82 2.86 -18.74 -4.72
CA ARG A 82 1.97 -19.89 -4.47
C ARG A 82 2.14 -20.33 -3.01
N PRO A 83 1.07 -20.54 -2.23
CA PRO A 83 1.21 -21.08 -0.89
C PRO A 83 1.94 -22.44 -0.98
N VAL A 84 3.07 -22.56 -0.28
CA VAL A 84 3.78 -23.83 -0.13
C VAL A 84 3.25 -24.48 1.16
N PRO A 85 2.57 -25.63 1.09
CA PRO A 85 2.03 -26.27 2.29
C PRO A 85 3.17 -26.73 3.21
N THR A 86 3.20 -26.19 4.43
CA THR A 86 4.22 -26.55 5.45
C THR A 86 3.94 -27.91 6.10
N HIS A 87 2.70 -28.40 6.04
CA HIS A 87 2.30 -29.71 6.54
C HIS A 87 1.71 -30.55 5.40
N ARG A 88 2.41 -31.63 5.01
CA ARG A 88 1.85 -32.70 4.19
C ARG A 88 1.35 -33.80 5.12
N MET A 89 0.04 -34.02 5.20
CA MET A 89 -0.52 -35.16 5.91
C MET A 89 -0.37 -36.42 5.06
N THR A 90 0.66 -37.23 5.32
CA THR A 90 0.74 -38.60 4.83
C THR A 90 -0.21 -39.46 5.65
N HIS A 91 -1.32 -39.91 5.06
CA HIS A 91 -2.14 -40.99 5.64
C HIS A 91 -1.51 -42.35 5.33
N ALA A 92 -1.55 -43.24 6.31
CA ALA A 92 -1.18 -44.66 6.22
C ALA A 92 -2.40 -45.52 5.88
#